data_AF-A0AAN8JE76-F1
#
_entry.id   AF-A0AAN8JE76-F1
#
_cell.length_a   1.000
_cell.length_b   1.000
_cell.length_c   1.000
_cell.angle_alpha   90.00
_cell.angle_beta   90.00
_cell.angle_gamma   90.00
#
_symmetry.space_group_name_H-M   'P 1'
#
loop_
_entity.id
_entity.type
_entity.pdbx_description
1 polymer ?
#
loop_
_entity_poly.entity_id
_entity_poly.type
_entity_poly.pdbx_seq_one_letter_code
_entity_poly.pdbx_strand_id
1 'polypeptide(L)'
;MLQQKVQRDEWTYKHCSLMIDGMSIRKHIDWDAKNSQMVGFVNLGSGPVENDAVEAREVIVILAVGLQGHWKVPLGYFLVDGISAEIQSQLLLTAISSLHQICIRVTSIVMDGHPTNQRMANILGGNLNPDNTRSTFQHPSNPELNVYIFFDACHLLKNFRGALHSLQQLQEETIGTAKWSDIKRLEELQRNEGLRAANKLTKKHIEFTNQKMNVKLAVQVLSNSVAKSLQFASSVCEDFGSCQGTINLVAMVDRMFDIFNSRTPAAKGFKHPINARNFESFESFLLSTSSVLLNLKDMAGQKVCHGKRKICIIGFLCNIQSLLGLAREMILSNPPALKYLLTYKLSQDHLELLFSVIRRYGGWNNNPSAVQFSNAYRSLLGHVGVSGTIDGNTSCVPQDITSIL
;
A
#
# COMPACT_ATOMS: atom_id res chain seq x y z
N MET A 1 -9.78 -20.31 15.52
CA MET A 1 -9.51 -20.79 14.14
C MET A 1 -8.02 -20.78 13.80
N LEU A 2 -7.35 -19.61 13.75
CA LEU A 2 -5.91 -19.51 13.38
C LEU A 2 -5.01 -20.42 14.23
N GLN A 3 -5.21 -20.46 15.55
CA GLN A 3 -4.47 -21.36 16.45
C GLN A 3 -4.51 -22.84 16.01
N GLN A 4 -5.68 -23.34 15.60
CA GLN A 4 -5.84 -24.71 15.10
C GLN A 4 -5.14 -24.92 13.76
N LYS A 5 -5.06 -23.88 12.91
CA LYS A 5 -4.37 -23.95 11.61
C LYS A 5 -2.85 -24.00 11.80
N VAL A 6 -2.31 -23.16 12.68
CA VAL A 6 -0.88 -23.17 13.05
C VAL A 6 -0.46 -24.52 13.61
N GLN A 7 -1.28 -25.12 14.49
CA GLN A 7 -1.01 -26.46 15.04
C GLN A 7 -0.98 -27.56 13.97
N ARG A 8 -1.67 -27.38 12.84
CA ARG A 8 -1.70 -28.36 11.73
C ARG A 8 -0.59 -28.15 10.71
N ASP A 9 -0.25 -26.89 10.44
CA ASP A 9 0.75 -26.50 9.46
C ASP A 9 1.44 -25.21 9.92
N GLU A 10 2.45 -25.35 10.78
CA GLU A 10 3.17 -24.20 11.30
C GLU A 10 3.81 -23.40 10.15
N TRP A 11 4.46 -24.08 9.20
CA TRP A 11 5.21 -23.47 8.11
C TRP A 11 4.38 -22.47 7.30
N THR A 12 3.14 -22.81 6.94
CA THR A 12 2.26 -21.95 6.13
C THR A 12 1.75 -20.73 6.90
N TYR A 13 1.54 -20.85 8.21
CA TYR A 13 0.89 -19.83 9.04
C TYR A 13 1.85 -19.04 9.94
N LYS A 14 3.13 -19.41 9.98
CA LYS A 14 4.13 -18.85 10.90
C LYS A 14 4.35 -17.35 10.76
N HIS A 15 4.28 -16.81 9.54
CA HIS A 15 4.64 -15.43 9.26
C HIS A 15 3.52 -14.68 8.54
N CYS A 16 3.20 -13.49 9.04
CA CYS A 16 2.21 -12.62 8.42
C CYS A 16 2.60 -11.14 8.45
N SER A 17 2.01 -10.38 7.53
CA SER A 17 1.95 -8.93 7.56
C SER A 17 0.59 -8.48 8.09
N LEU A 18 0.58 -7.47 8.96
CA LEU A 18 -0.64 -6.80 9.36
C LEU A 18 -0.91 -5.60 8.48
N MET A 19 -2.17 -5.39 8.14
CA MET A 19 -2.64 -4.23 7.38
C MET A 19 -3.70 -3.52 8.19
N ILE A 20 -3.63 -2.20 8.23
CA ILE A 20 -4.61 -1.37 8.91
C ILE A 20 -5.07 -0.26 7.97
N ASP A 21 -6.38 -0.11 7.85
CA ASP A 21 -6.98 0.99 7.11
C ASP A 21 -8.43 1.23 7.56
N GLY A 22 -8.95 2.40 7.22
CA GLY A 22 -10.30 2.83 7.50
C GLY A 22 -11.21 2.80 6.27
N MET A 23 -12.49 2.49 6.50
CA MET A 23 -13.54 2.67 5.50
C MET A 23 -14.62 3.59 6.08
N SER A 24 -15.04 4.60 5.31
CA SER A 24 -16.22 5.40 5.69
C SER A 24 -17.49 4.56 5.68
N ILE A 25 -18.31 4.75 6.69
CA ILE A 25 -19.64 4.15 6.86
C ILE A 25 -20.69 5.25 7.00
N ARG A 26 -21.95 4.92 6.75
CA ARG A 26 -23.05 5.85 6.96
C ARG A 26 -23.27 6.05 8.46
N LYS A 27 -23.22 7.31 8.93
CA LYS A 27 -23.68 7.71 10.26
C LYS A 27 -25.16 7.35 10.40
N HIS A 28 -25.43 6.30 11.14
CA HIS A 28 -26.78 5.77 11.36
C HIS A 28 -26.77 4.84 12.56
N ILE A 29 -27.78 4.98 13.41
CA ILE A 29 -28.00 4.13 14.57
C ILE A 29 -29.15 3.17 14.26
N ASP A 30 -28.85 1.89 14.33
CA ASP A 30 -29.75 0.77 14.06
C ASP A 30 -30.04 0.03 15.38
N TRP A 31 -31.27 -0.47 15.57
CA TRP A 31 -31.60 -1.38 16.67
C TRP A 31 -31.28 -2.82 16.29
N ASP A 32 -30.35 -3.45 16.99
CA ASP A 32 -30.06 -4.88 16.85
C ASP A 32 -30.99 -5.68 17.77
N ALA A 33 -32.14 -6.10 17.23
CA ALA A 33 -33.14 -6.86 17.96
C ALA A 33 -32.63 -8.22 18.50
N LYS A 34 -31.56 -8.79 17.93
CA LYS A 34 -31.02 -10.07 18.41
C LYS A 34 -30.24 -9.91 19.71
N ASN A 35 -29.53 -8.79 19.84
CA ASN A 35 -28.69 -8.50 21.01
C ASN A 35 -29.32 -7.43 21.92
N SER A 36 -30.53 -6.97 21.61
CA SER A 36 -31.28 -5.93 22.33
C SER A 36 -30.45 -4.68 22.62
N GLN A 37 -29.72 -4.20 21.63
CA GLN A 37 -28.82 -3.04 21.77
C GLN A 37 -28.87 -2.12 20.55
N MET A 38 -28.57 -0.84 20.78
CA MET A 38 -28.36 0.14 19.70
C MET A 38 -26.94 0.00 19.14
N VAL A 39 -26.82 -0.04 17.82
CA VAL A 39 -25.56 -0.20 17.08
C VAL A 39 -25.37 0.98 16.15
N GLY A 40 -24.15 1.49 16.04
CA GLY A 40 -23.85 2.68 15.24
C GLY A 40 -22.96 3.69 15.97
N PHE A 41 -22.75 3.49 17.27
CA PHE A 41 -21.85 4.30 18.07
C PHE A 41 -20.39 3.87 17.93
N VAL A 42 -19.49 4.78 18.31
CA VAL A 42 -18.07 4.48 18.49
C VAL A 42 -17.90 3.29 19.43
N ASN A 43 -17.10 2.31 19.00
CA ASN A 43 -16.83 1.09 19.74
C ASN A 43 -15.41 0.60 19.42
N LEU A 44 -14.54 0.67 20.44
CA LEU A 44 -13.13 0.25 20.39
C LEU A 44 -12.89 -1.15 20.99
N GLY A 45 -13.94 -1.94 21.23
CA GLY A 45 -13.85 -3.30 21.75
C GLY A 45 -14.33 -3.49 23.20
N SER A 46 -14.60 -2.40 23.92
CA SER A 46 -15.07 -2.43 25.32
C SER A 46 -16.58 -2.15 25.47
N GLY A 47 -17.33 -2.14 24.36
CA GLY A 47 -18.71 -1.65 24.32
C GLY A 47 -18.79 -0.14 24.02
N PRO A 48 -20.01 0.41 23.86
CA PRO A 48 -20.19 1.87 23.73
C PRO A 48 -19.69 2.56 25.00
N VAL A 49 -18.96 3.67 24.85
CA VAL A 49 -18.55 4.49 25.99
C VAL A 49 -19.81 5.11 26.59
N GLU A 50 -20.18 4.68 27.81
CA GLU A 50 -21.49 4.93 28.43
C GLU A 50 -21.87 6.43 28.54
N ASN A 51 -20.90 7.34 28.48
CA ASN A 51 -21.12 8.78 28.63
C ASN A 51 -20.96 9.62 27.34
N ASP A 52 -20.59 9.02 26.20
CA ASP A 52 -20.38 9.71 24.92
C ASP A 52 -20.89 8.87 23.75
N ALA A 53 -22.21 8.86 23.57
CA ALA A 53 -22.90 8.18 22.47
C ALA A 53 -22.66 8.88 21.11
N VAL A 54 -21.41 8.87 20.65
CA VAL A 54 -21.00 9.47 19.38
C VAL A 54 -21.24 8.49 18.24
N GLU A 55 -21.93 8.94 17.19
CA GLU A 55 -22.13 8.13 15.98
C GLU A 55 -20.83 7.92 15.21
N ALA A 56 -20.53 6.66 14.90
CA ALA A 56 -19.38 6.30 14.10
C ALA A 56 -19.57 6.71 12.62
N ARG A 57 -18.51 7.27 12.03
CA ARG A 57 -18.45 7.62 10.59
C ARG A 57 -17.53 6.71 9.80
N GLU A 58 -16.67 5.98 10.48
CA GLU A 58 -15.63 5.15 9.91
C GLU A 58 -15.53 3.84 10.67
N VAL A 59 -15.03 2.83 9.98
CA VAL A 59 -14.63 1.55 10.55
C VAL A 59 -13.17 1.30 10.25
N ILE A 60 -12.36 1.05 11.27
CA ILE A 60 -10.97 0.64 11.15
C ILE A 60 -10.92 -0.88 11.17
N VAL A 61 -10.23 -1.49 10.21
CA VAL A 61 -10.07 -2.96 10.14
C VAL A 61 -8.60 -3.32 10.22
N ILE A 62 -8.29 -4.36 10.97
CA ILE A 62 -6.95 -4.99 10.98
C ILE A 62 -7.04 -6.32 10.25
N LEU A 63 -6.25 -6.47 9.20
CA LEU A 63 -6.19 -7.68 8.37
C LEU A 63 -4.81 -8.32 8.47
N ALA A 64 -4.74 -9.61 8.80
CA ALA A 64 -3.50 -10.39 8.69
C ALA A 64 -3.41 -11.05 7.31
N VAL A 65 -2.24 -10.99 6.69
CA VAL A 65 -1.94 -11.62 5.39
C VAL A 65 -0.69 -12.50 5.51
N GLY A 66 -0.81 -13.78 5.18
CA GLY A 66 0.29 -14.74 5.25
C GLY A 66 1.38 -14.50 4.21
N LEU A 67 2.64 -14.74 4.58
CA LEU A 67 3.79 -14.62 3.66
C LEU A 67 4.12 -15.91 2.90
N GLN A 68 3.98 -17.08 3.53
CA GLN A 68 4.24 -18.41 2.92
C GLN A 68 3.00 -19.05 2.29
N GLY A 69 1.83 -18.74 2.82
CA GLY A 69 0.55 -19.26 2.34
C GLY A 69 -0.30 -18.21 1.65
N HIS A 70 -1.28 -18.67 0.87
CA HIS A 70 -2.30 -17.83 0.27
C HIS A 70 -3.50 -17.63 1.20
N TRP A 71 -3.24 -17.08 2.39
CA TRP A 71 -4.29 -16.80 3.36
C TRP A 71 -4.30 -15.33 3.81
N LYS A 72 -5.49 -14.85 4.12
CA LYS A 72 -5.72 -13.59 4.81
C LYS A 72 -6.91 -13.71 5.75
N VAL A 73 -6.83 -13.15 6.94
CA VAL A 73 -7.90 -13.23 7.97
C VAL A 73 -8.08 -11.86 8.60
N PRO A 74 -9.30 -11.29 8.57
CA PRO A 74 -9.55 -10.05 9.28
C PRO A 74 -9.62 -10.36 10.79
N LEU A 75 -8.78 -9.69 11.57
CA LEU A 75 -8.62 -9.97 13.00
C LEU A 75 -9.69 -9.29 13.84
N GLY A 76 -10.15 -8.12 13.39
CA GLY A 76 -11.15 -7.33 14.07
C GLY A 76 -11.43 -6.02 13.34
N TYR A 77 -12.51 -5.37 13.77
CA TYR A 77 -12.88 -4.05 13.30
C TYR A 77 -13.32 -3.17 14.48
N PHE A 78 -13.19 -1.86 14.31
CA PHE A 78 -13.49 -0.85 15.33
C PHE A 78 -14.29 0.28 14.72
N LEU A 79 -15.41 0.65 15.35
CA LEU A 79 -16.26 1.75 14.89
C LEU A 79 -15.76 3.06 15.51
N VAL A 80 -15.51 4.08 14.70
CA VAL A 80 -14.84 5.31 15.14
C VAL A 80 -15.44 6.57 14.50
N ASP A 81 -15.28 7.72 15.17
CA ASP A 81 -15.52 9.06 14.60
C ASP A 81 -14.16 9.76 14.31
N GLY A 82 -13.29 9.03 13.62
CA GLY A 82 -11.86 9.31 13.60
C GLY A 82 -11.13 8.65 14.77
N ILE A 83 -9.85 8.32 14.56
CA ILE A 83 -9.02 7.62 15.53
C ILE A 83 -7.71 8.39 15.76
N SER A 84 -7.25 8.43 17.01
CA SER A 84 -5.94 9.01 17.34
C SER A 84 -4.83 8.01 17.01
N ALA A 85 -3.62 8.52 16.78
CA ALA A 85 -2.47 7.69 16.48
C ALA A 85 -2.08 6.79 17.68
N GLU A 86 -2.35 7.24 18.90
CA GLU A 86 -2.10 6.54 20.17
C GLU A 86 -3.06 5.36 20.35
N ILE A 87 -4.37 5.56 20.10
CA ILE A 87 -5.34 4.45 20.16
C ILE A 87 -5.02 3.44 19.07
N GLN A 88 -4.75 3.92 17.85
CA GLN A 88 -4.44 3.05 16.72
C GLN A 88 -3.17 2.23 16.94
N SER A 89 -2.12 2.80 17.56
CA SER A 89 -0.91 2.06 17.91
C SER A 89 -1.20 0.98 18.96
N GLN A 90 -2.01 1.26 19.97
CA GLN A 90 -2.41 0.27 20.98
C GLN A 90 -3.16 -0.90 20.36
N LEU A 91 -4.14 -0.64 19.49
CA LEU A 91 -4.88 -1.70 18.79
C LEU A 91 -3.94 -2.61 17.97
N LEU A 92 -2.96 -2.01 17.29
CA LEU A 92 -1.97 -2.75 16.52
C LEU A 92 -1.06 -3.60 17.42
N LEU A 93 -0.55 -3.05 18.51
CA LEU A 93 0.31 -3.77 19.47
C LEU A 93 -0.43 -4.93 20.14
N THR A 94 -1.72 -4.76 20.47
CA THR A 94 -2.59 -5.82 20.98
C THR A 94 -2.77 -6.93 19.94
N ALA A 95 -3.01 -6.58 18.68
CA ALA A 95 -3.12 -7.57 17.60
C ALA A 95 -1.81 -8.35 17.39
N ILE A 96 -0.66 -7.66 17.41
CA ILE A 96 0.66 -8.30 17.30
C ILE A 96 0.88 -9.28 18.45
N SER A 97 0.62 -8.85 19.69
CA SER A 97 0.80 -9.68 20.88
C SER A 97 -0.13 -10.90 20.88
N SER A 98 -1.38 -10.74 20.44
CA SER A 98 -2.36 -11.81 20.35
C SER A 98 -1.98 -12.88 19.32
N LEU A 99 -1.40 -12.46 18.18
CA LEU A 99 -0.88 -13.40 17.18
C LEU A 99 0.37 -14.13 17.67
N HIS A 100 1.24 -13.44 18.40
CA HIS A 100 2.44 -14.05 18.98
C HIS A 100 2.10 -15.18 19.97
N GLN A 101 1.05 -15.00 20.79
CA GLN A 101 0.56 -16.03 21.72
C GLN A 101 0.14 -17.34 21.04
N ILE A 102 -0.25 -17.30 19.76
CA ILE A 102 -0.61 -18.47 18.97
C ILE A 102 0.49 -18.88 17.98
N CYS A 103 1.73 -18.46 18.24
CA CYS A 103 2.93 -18.77 17.46
C CYS A 103 2.91 -18.22 16.01
N ILE A 104 2.15 -17.15 15.76
CA ILE A 104 2.20 -16.40 14.50
C ILE A 104 3.06 -15.15 14.71
N ARG A 105 4.13 -15.04 13.95
CA ARG A 105 5.00 -13.87 13.94
C ARG A 105 4.48 -12.83 12.96
N VAL A 106 4.21 -11.63 13.48
CA VAL A 106 4.02 -10.44 12.65
C VAL A 106 5.38 -9.92 12.24
N THR A 107 5.70 -9.99 10.95
CA THR A 107 6.97 -9.50 10.41
C THR A 107 6.88 -8.03 10.00
N SER A 108 5.69 -7.56 9.62
CA SER A 108 5.52 -6.22 9.07
C SER A 108 4.12 -5.67 9.32
N ILE A 109 4.03 -4.35 9.31
CA ILE A 109 2.78 -3.59 9.28
C ILE A 109 2.70 -2.80 7.97
N VAL A 110 1.52 -2.68 7.39
CA VAL A 110 1.26 -1.92 6.16
C VAL A 110 0.13 -0.94 6.41
N MET A 111 0.37 0.33 6.07
CA MET A 111 -0.58 1.41 6.26
C MET A 111 -0.54 2.39 5.08
N ASP A 112 -1.51 3.30 4.99
CA ASP A 112 -1.49 4.34 3.98
C ASP A 112 -0.61 5.53 4.44
N GLY A 113 -0.44 6.52 3.57
CA GLY A 113 0.33 7.72 3.88
C GLY A 113 -0.39 8.76 4.75
N HIS A 114 -1.51 8.44 5.42
CA HIS A 114 -2.28 9.41 6.18
C HIS A 114 -1.48 9.98 7.37
N PRO A 115 -1.65 11.27 7.76
CA PRO A 115 -0.92 11.85 8.88
C PRO A 115 -1.06 11.09 10.21
N THR A 116 -2.23 10.51 10.50
CA THR A 116 -2.43 9.66 11.68
C THR A 116 -1.52 8.43 11.64
N ASN A 117 -1.43 7.77 10.48
CA ASN A 117 -0.59 6.61 10.26
C ASN A 117 0.91 6.95 10.35
N GLN A 118 1.30 8.11 9.84
CA GLN A 118 2.67 8.63 10.02
C GLN A 118 3.02 8.88 11.49
N ARG A 119 2.09 9.44 12.27
CA ARG A 119 2.30 9.64 13.73
C ARG A 119 2.35 8.30 14.46
N MET A 120 1.46 7.36 14.11
CA MET A 120 1.45 6.01 14.66
C MET A 120 2.79 5.32 14.43
N ALA A 121 3.35 5.41 13.22
CA ALA A 121 4.68 4.89 12.90
C ALA A 121 5.76 5.43 13.86
N ASN A 122 5.76 6.74 14.13
CA ASN A 122 6.71 7.34 15.07
C ASN A 122 6.47 6.89 16.52
N ILE A 123 5.21 6.78 16.97
CA ILE A 123 4.85 6.30 18.32
C ILE A 123 5.34 4.87 18.55
N LEU A 124 5.20 4.00 17.54
CA LEU A 124 5.66 2.62 17.61
C LEU A 124 7.19 2.52 17.70
N GLY A 125 7.91 3.60 17.40
CA GLY A 125 9.37 3.62 17.35
C GLY A 125 9.93 3.69 15.94
N GLY A 126 9.14 3.95 14.91
CA GLY A 126 9.67 4.39 13.61
C GLY A 126 10.26 5.80 13.65
N ASN A 127 10.91 6.21 12.57
CA ASN A 127 11.31 7.58 12.33
C ASN A 127 11.16 7.89 10.83
N LEU A 128 10.30 8.84 10.51
CA LEU A 128 10.02 9.27 9.14
C LEU A 128 10.83 10.51 8.73
N ASN A 129 11.95 10.79 9.40
CA ASN A 129 12.91 11.80 8.96
C ASN A 129 13.66 11.28 7.71
N PRO A 130 13.65 12.01 6.58
CA PRO A 130 14.38 11.61 5.38
C PRO A 130 15.86 11.26 5.62
N ASP A 131 16.54 12.03 6.47
CA ASP A 131 17.99 11.89 6.66
C ASP A 131 18.35 10.78 7.66
N ASN A 132 17.37 10.31 8.44
CA ASN A 132 17.54 9.26 9.44
C ASN A 132 16.26 8.43 9.55
N THR A 133 15.89 7.78 8.43
CA THR A 133 14.71 6.94 8.39
C THR A 133 14.94 5.68 9.23
N ARG A 134 14.01 5.43 10.16
CA ARG A 134 13.95 4.19 10.93
C ARG A 134 12.63 3.52 10.60
N SER A 135 12.71 2.44 9.82
CA SER A 135 11.55 1.74 9.29
C SER A 135 11.19 0.48 10.08
N THR A 136 11.69 0.35 11.30
CA THR A 136 11.41 -0.80 12.18
C THR A 136 11.11 -0.35 13.60
N PHE A 137 10.44 -1.24 14.33
CA PHE A 137 10.31 -1.17 15.78
C PHE A 137 10.39 -2.56 16.40
N GLN A 138 10.65 -2.64 17.71
CA GLN A 138 10.75 -3.90 18.42
C GLN A 138 9.38 -4.53 18.63
N HIS A 139 9.31 -5.85 18.48
CA HIS A 139 8.09 -6.60 18.69
C HIS A 139 7.66 -6.54 20.17
N PRO A 140 6.39 -6.22 20.48
CA PRO A 140 5.93 -5.94 21.85
C PRO A 140 6.10 -7.13 22.82
N SER A 141 6.04 -8.36 22.30
CA SER A 141 6.18 -9.58 23.12
C SER A 141 7.57 -10.22 23.03
N ASN A 142 8.47 -9.73 22.17
CA ASN A 142 9.82 -10.27 22.01
C ASN A 142 10.79 -9.19 21.49
N PRO A 143 11.60 -8.58 22.36
CA PRO A 143 12.50 -7.48 21.98
C PRO A 143 13.59 -7.84 20.96
N GLU A 144 13.88 -9.14 20.74
CA GLU A 144 14.85 -9.60 19.74
C GLU A 144 14.28 -9.58 18.32
N LEU A 145 12.95 -9.54 18.17
CA LEU A 145 12.29 -9.52 16.88
C LEU A 145 11.96 -8.09 16.48
N ASN A 146 12.22 -7.76 15.21
CA ASN A 146 11.79 -6.51 14.61
C ASN A 146 10.46 -6.71 13.86
N VAL A 147 9.68 -5.63 13.83
CA VAL A 147 8.51 -5.45 12.97
C VAL A 147 8.81 -4.32 11.98
N TYR A 148 8.71 -4.63 10.69
CA TYR A 148 9.00 -3.70 9.59
C TYR A 148 7.80 -2.83 9.24
N ILE A 149 8.03 -1.56 8.93
CA ILE A 149 7.01 -0.57 8.62
C ILE A 149 6.96 -0.35 7.10
N PHE A 150 5.81 -0.66 6.50
CA PHE A 150 5.53 -0.37 5.11
C PHE A 150 4.38 0.63 4.96
N PHE A 151 4.53 1.48 3.96
CA PHE A 151 3.47 2.29 3.40
C PHE A 151 2.99 1.67 2.09
N ASP A 152 1.70 1.79 1.79
CA ASP A 152 1.18 1.23 0.54
C ASP A 152 1.83 1.86 -0.71
N ALA A 153 2.52 1.04 -1.48
CA ALA A 153 3.27 1.47 -2.66
C ALA A 153 2.35 2.07 -3.75
N CYS A 154 1.13 1.55 -3.89
CA CYS A 154 0.11 2.06 -4.80
C CYS A 154 -0.25 3.51 -4.46
N HIS A 155 -0.52 3.78 -3.18
CA HIS A 155 -0.75 5.12 -2.66
C HIS A 155 0.46 6.04 -2.77
N LEU A 156 1.67 5.55 -2.50
CA LEU A 156 2.90 6.32 -2.67
C LEU A 156 3.13 6.72 -4.13
N LEU A 157 2.90 5.81 -5.09
CA LEU A 157 3.02 6.10 -6.52
C LEU A 157 1.99 7.13 -6.98
N LYS A 158 0.75 7.04 -6.49
CA LYS A 158 -0.30 8.05 -6.69
C LYS A 158 0.14 9.43 -6.19
N ASN A 159 0.76 9.48 -5.02
CA ASN A 159 1.31 10.70 -4.44
C ASN A 159 2.53 11.21 -5.23
N PHE A 160 3.37 10.32 -5.75
CA PHE A 160 4.52 10.66 -6.59
C PHE A 160 4.09 11.31 -7.91
N ARG A 161 3.10 10.72 -8.62
CA ARG A 161 2.46 11.37 -9.79
C ARG A 161 1.91 12.73 -9.39
N GLY A 162 1.22 12.81 -8.24
CA GLY A 162 0.68 14.05 -7.72
C GLY A 162 1.74 15.12 -7.44
N ALA A 163 2.94 14.71 -6.99
CA ALA A 163 4.08 15.58 -6.74
C ALA A 163 4.65 16.12 -8.06
N LEU A 164 4.91 15.25 -9.04
CA LEU A 164 5.38 15.66 -10.38
C LEU A 164 4.38 16.60 -11.06
N HIS A 165 3.07 16.31 -10.98
CA HIS A 165 2.04 17.20 -11.49
C HIS A 165 1.99 18.53 -10.75
N SER A 166 2.09 18.57 -9.41
CA SER A 166 2.01 19.86 -8.70
C SER A 166 3.26 20.72 -8.82
N LEU A 167 4.44 20.09 -8.81
CA LEU A 167 5.73 20.78 -8.85
C LEU A 167 6.15 21.10 -10.29
N GLN A 168 5.49 20.50 -11.29
CA GLN A 168 5.71 20.60 -12.74
C GLN A 168 7.06 20.06 -13.21
N GLN A 169 8.11 20.18 -12.41
CA GLN A 169 9.45 19.75 -12.73
C GLN A 169 10.16 19.23 -11.50
N LEU A 170 10.89 18.12 -11.69
CA LEU A 170 11.72 17.46 -10.69
C LEU A 170 13.13 17.32 -11.26
N GLN A 171 14.14 17.61 -10.46
CA GLN A 171 15.55 17.62 -10.89
C GLN A 171 16.39 16.78 -9.95
N GLU A 172 17.27 15.99 -10.52
CA GLU A 172 18.33 15.29 -9.81
C GLU A 172 19.52 15.15 -10.78
N GLU A 173 20.75 15.10 -10.28
CA GLU A 173 21.96 15.17 -11.10
C GLU A 173 22.09 13.99 -12.07
N THR A 174 21.82 12.77 -11.61
CA THR A 174 21.94 11.54 -12.41
C THR A 174 20.75 11.33 -13.34
N ILE A 175 19.56 11.71 -12.89
CA ILE A 175 18.33 11.57 -13.68
C ILE A 175 18.21 12.68 -14.72
N GLY A 176 18.65 13.89 -14.39
CA GLY A 176 18.38 15.11 -15.13
C GLY A 176 17.07 15.77 -14.72
N THR A 177 16.47 16.52 -15.65
CA THR A 177 15.23 17.27 -15.41
C THR A 177 14.02 16.53 -15.97
N ALA A 178 13.13 16.09 -15.09
CA ALA A 178 11.84 15.50 -15.45
C ALA A 178 10.74 16.56 -15.41
N LYS A 179 9.90 16.63 -16.45
CA LYS A 179 8.84 17.63 -16.60
C LYS A 179 7.50 16.96 -16.85
N TRP A 180 6.47 17.43 -16.16
CA TRP A 180 5.09 17.00 -16.41
C TRP A 180 4.64 17.34 -17.84
N SER A 181 5.14 18.44 -18.40
CA SER A 181 4.86 18.86 -19.78
C SER A 181 5.31 17.84 -20.82
N ASP A 182 6.34 17.02 -20.57
CA ASP A 182 6.78 15.98 -21.50
C ASP A 182 5.71 14.89 -21.65
N ILE A 183 5.13 14.46 -20.52
CA ILE A 183 4.05 13.46 -20.48
C ILE A 183 2.79 14.02 -21.15
N LYS A 184 2.46 15.29 -20.88
CA LYS A 184 1.33 15.97 -21.52
C LYS A 184 1.52 16.06 -23.03
N ARG A 185 2.69 16.47 -23.51
CA ARG A 185 3.01 16.56 -24.94
C ARG A 185 2.94 15.20 -25.62
N LEU A 186 3.39 14.12 -24.96
CA LEU A 186 3.24 12.77 -25.49
C LEU A 186 1.75 12.39 -25.68
N GLU A 187 0.89 12.71 -24.71
CA GLU A 187 -0.55 12.46 -24.87
C GLU A 187 -1.15 13.25 -26.03
N GLU A 188 -0.78 14.53 -26.16
CA GLU A 188 -1.24 15.41 -27.23
C GLU A 188 -0.81 14.91 -28.62
N LEU A 189 0.46 14.53 -28.77
CA LEU A 189 0.99 13.94 -30.01
C LEU A 189 0.20 12.68 -30.40
N GLN A 190 0.07 11.72 -29.48
CA GLN A 190 -0.64 10.47 -29.76
C GLN A 190 -2.13 10.69 -30.07
N ARG A 191 -2.75 11.69 -29.45
CA ARG A 191 -4.14 12.04 -29.73
C ARG A 191 -4.28 12.65 -31.13
N ASN A 192 -3.37 13.53 -31.52
CA ASN A 192 -3.41 14.19 -32.83
C ASN A 192 -3.14 13.21 -33.97
N GLU A 193 -2.19 12.29 -33.78
CA GLU A 193 -1.89 11.23 -34.76
C GLU A 193 -2.94 10.10 -34.79
N GLY A 194 -3.81 10.03 -33.77
CA GLY A 194 -4.79 8.94 -33.62
C GLY A 194 -4.16 7.58 -33.25
N LEU A 195 -2.85 7.52 -33.00
CA LEU A 195 -2.08 6.30 -32.71
C LEU A 195 -1.33 6.43 -31.39
N ARG A 196 -1.32 5.33 -30.61
CA ARG A 196 -0.57 5.23 -29.35
C ARG A 196 0.60 4.26 -29.47
N ALA A 197 1.75 4.62 -28.93
CA ALA A 197 2.96 3.80 -28.93
C ALA A 197 2.91 2.71 -27.84
N ALA A 198 1.94 1.79 -27.94
CA ALA A 198 1.76 0.65 -27.03
C ALA A 198 1.63 0.99 -25.53
N ASN A 199 1.25 2.22 -25.19
CA ASN A 199 0.93 2.65 -23.83
C ASN A 199 -0.58 2.93 -23.65
N LYS A 200 -0.97 3.15 -22.39
CA LYS A 200 -2.38 3.39 -22.01
C LYS A 200 -2.69 4.87 -21.74
N LEU A 201 -1.75 5.77 -22.02
CA LEU A 201 -1.88 7.19 -21.74
C LEU A 201 -3.03 7.79 -22.56
N THR A 202 -3.87 8.59 -21.91
CA THR A 202 -5.02 9.27 -22.49
C THR A 202 -5.27 10.58 -21.76
N LYS A 203 -6.11 11.46 -22.30
CA LYS A 203 -6.55 12.70 -21.63
C LYS A 203 -6.97 12.52 -20.17
N LYS A 204 -7.64 11.42 -19.81
CA LYS A 204 -8.02 11.09 -18.41
C LYS A 204 -6.84 10.96 -17.45
N HIS A 205 -5.67 10.57 -17.96
CA HIS A 205 -4.43 10.46 -17.20
C HIS A 205 -3.79 11.81 -16.91
N ILE A 206 -4.02 12.80 -17.77
CA ILE A 206 -3.51 14.17 -17.63
C ILE A 206 -4.49 15.00 -16.78
N GLU A 207 -5.78 14.96 -17.13
CA GLU A 207 -6.87 15.67 -16.45
C GLU A 207 -7.49 14.81 -15.35
N PHE A 208 -6.66 14.27 -14.46
CA PHE A 208 -7.08 13.29 -13.46
C PHE A 208 -7.74 13.90 -12.21
N THR A 209 -8.03 15.21 -12.17
CA THR A 209 -8.54 15.92 -10.98
C THR A 209 -9.77 15.24 -10.37
N ASN A 210 -10.73 14.85 -11.20
CA ASN A 210 -11.95 14.15 -10.78
C ASN A 210 -11.74 12.65 -10.52
N GLN A 211 -10.57 12.11 -10.86
CA GLN A 211 -10.17 10.71 -10.69
C GLN A 211 -8.87 10.60 -9.89
N LYS A 212 -8.64 11.55 -8.98
CA LYS A 212 -7.39 11.67 -8.22
C LYS A 212 -7.07 10.42 -7.43
N MET A 213 -8.10 9.74 -6.92
CA MET A 213 -8.01 8.51 -6.14
C MET A 213 -7.76 7.26 -6.98
N ASN A 214 -7.90 7.34 -8.31
CA ASN A 214 -7.71 6.19 -9.17
C ASN A 214 -6.22 5.85 -9.35
N VAL A 215 -5.74 4.90 -8.55
CA VAL A 215 -4.34 4.42 -8.55
C VAL A 215 -3.93 3.91 -9.93
N LYS A 216 -4.85 3.26 -10.66
CA LYS A 216 -4.58 2.71 -11.99
C LYS A 216 -4.09 3.77 -12.98
N LEU A 217 -4.62 5.00 -12.90
CA LEU A 217 -4.15 6.10 -13.74
C LEU A 217 -2.72 6.49 -13.37
N ALA A 218 -2.38 6.52 -12.08
CA ALA A 218 -1.03 6.87 -11.64
C ALA A 218 0.00 5.83 -12.10
N VAL A 219 -0.31 4.55 -11.95
CA VAL A 219 0.55 3.45 -12.44
C VAL A 219 0.77 3.55 -13.95
N GLN A 220 -0.27 3.87 -14.72
CA GLN A 220 -0.17 3.95 -16.18
C GLN A 220 0.65 5.15 -16.66
N VAL A 221 0.52 6.31 -15.98
CA VAL A 221 1.34 7.51 -16.27
C VAL A 221 2.82 7.24 -16.00
N LEU A 222 3.12 6.63 -14.85
CA LEU A 222 4.49 6.38 -14.42
C LEU A 222 4.99 5.00 -14.86
N SER A 223 4.59 4.55 -16.05
CA SER A 223 4.94 3.22 -16.55
C SER A 223 6.14 3.22 -17.49
N ASN A 224 6.87 2.10 -17.54
CA ASN A 224 7.97 1.92 -18.51
C ASN A 224 7.49 2.00 -19.97
N SER A 225 6.21 1.72 -20.25
CA SER A 225 5.63 1.94 -21.59
C SER A 225 5.60 3.42 -21.98
N VAL A 226 5.32 4.32 -21.03
CA VAL A 226 5.38 5.77 -21.25
C VAL A 226 6.83 6.23 -21.42
N ALA A 227 7.77 5.73 -20.60
CA ALA A 227 9.19 6.05 -20.75
C ALA A 227 9.72 5.65 -22.14
N LYS A 228 9.41 4.43 -22.62
CA LYS A 228 9.78 3.97 -23.97
C LYS A 228 9.11 4.79 -25.08
N SER A 229 7.88 5.23 -24.87
CA SER A 229 7.16 6.07 -25.84
C SER A 229 7.78 7.46 -25.96
N LEU A 230 8.19 8.06 -24.83
CA LEU A 230 8.97 9.30 -24.81
C LEU A 230 10.32 9.11 -25.51
N GLN A 231 11.01 8.01 -25.24
CA GLN A 231 12.28 7.68 -25.89
C GLN A 231 12.12 7.55 -27.40
N PHE A 232 11.08 6.84 -27.85
CA PHE A 232 10.77 6.75 -29.27
C PHE A 232 10.45 8.14 -29.85
N ALA A 233 9.58 8.92 -29.21
CA ALA A 233 9.25 10.28 -29.64
C ALA A 233 10.50 11.17 -29.77
N SER A 234 11.46 11.09 -28.84
CA SER A 234 12.73 11.84 -28.93
C SER A 234 13.61 11.44 -30.10
N SER A 235 13.45 10.23 -30.65
CA SER A 235 14.20 9.77 -31.82
C SER A 235 13.58 10.19 -33.16
N VAL A 236 12.31 10.58 -33.17
CA VAL A 236 11.55 10.89 -34.40
C VAL A 236 11.04 12.34 -34.45
N CYS A 237 10.91 13.01 -33.30
CA CYS A 237 10.40 14.38 -33.19
C CYS A 237 11.39 15.26 -32.41
N GLU A 238 11.86 16.34 -33.02
CA GLU A 238 12.79 17.30 -32.39
C GLU A 238 12.22 17.92 -31.10
N ASP A 239 10.89 18.12 -31.04
CA ASP A 239 10.18 18.68 -29.88
C ASP A 239 10.40 17.91 -28.57
N PHE A 240 10.82 16.64 -28.66
CA PHE A 240 11.07 15.76 -27.51
C PHE A 240 12.56 15.66 -27.13
N GLY A 241 13.45 16.43 -27.76
CA GLY A 241 14.91 16.36 -27.51
C GLY A 241 15.34 16.64 -26.06
N SER A 242 14.48 17.26 -25.24
CA SER A 242 14.76 17.58 -23.82
C SER A 242 14.06 16.68 -22.79
N CYS A 243 13.45 15.56 -23.20
CA CYS A 243 12.67 14.71 -22.29
C CYS A 243 13.46 13.58 -21.59
N GLN A 244 14.79 13.53 -21.75
CA GLN A 244 15.64 12.46 -21.20
C GLN A 244 15.48 12.30 -19.67
N GLY A 245 15.37 13.42 -18.94
CA GLY A 245 15.16 13.35 -17.50
C GLY A 245 13.81 12.76 -17.11
N THR A 246 12.76 13.02 -17.89
CA THR A 246 11.45 12.38 -17.71
C THR A 246 11.51 10.89 -18.00
N ILE A 247 12.19 10.48 -19.07
CA ILE A 247 12.38 9.06 -19.41
C ILE A 247 13.08 8.33 -18.26
N ASN A 248 14.20 8.87 -17.78
CA ASN A 248 15.00 8.28 -16.71
C ASN A 248 14.19 8.15 -15.41
N LEU A 249 13.50 9.24 -15.01
CA LEU A 249 12.71 9.24 -13.77
C LEU A 249 11.56 8.23 -13.84
N VAL A 250 10.79 8.24 -14.93
CA VAL A 250 9.62 7.35 -15.10
C VAL A 250 10.07 5.89 -15.15
N ALA A 251 11.16 5.57 -15.87
CA ALA A 251 11.69 4.21 -15.93
C ALA A 251 12.20 3.73 -14.56
N MET A 252 12.89 4.58 -13.80
CA MET A 252 13.37 4.23 -12.45
C MET A 252 12.19 3.97 -11.50
N VAL A 253 11.20 4.85 -11.48
CA VAL A 253 10.02 4.74 -10.61
C VAL A 253 9.18 3.51 -10.95
N ASP A 254 8.99 3.18 -12.24
CA ASP A 254 8.30 1.96 -12.68
C ASP A 254 9.01 0.71 -12.18
N ARG A 255 10.34 0.61 -12.37
CA ARG A 255 11.15 -0.54 -11.91
C ARG A 255 11.11 -0.70 -10.39
N MET A 256 11.21 0.41 -9.65
CA MET A 256 11.07 0.39 -8.19
C MET A 256 9.68 -0.11 -7.79
N PHE A 257 8.62 0.43 -8.39
CA PHE A 257 7.25 0.01 -8.09
C PHE A 257 7.00 -1.46 -8.44
N ASP A 258 7.56 -1.95 -9.54
CA ASP A 258 7.49 -3.35 -9.95
C ASP A 258 8.11 -4.30 -8.89
N ILE A 259 9.22 -3.90 -8.24
CA ILE A 259 9.81 -4.65 -7.12
C ILE A 259 8.84 -4.71 -5.94
N PHE A 260 8.12 -3.62 -5.64
CA PHE A 260 7.12 -3.57 -4.56
C PHE A 260 5.78 -4.24 -4.92
N ASN A 261 5.65 -4.76 -6.14
CA ASN A 261 4.39 -5.29 -6.65
C ASN A 261 4.55 -6.68 -7.31
N SER A 262 5.44 -7.51 -6.76
CA SER A 262 5.64 -8.90 -7.19
C SER A 262 4.54 -9.81 -6.64
N ARG A 263 3.85 -10.52 -7.54
CA ARG A 263 2.61 -11.27 -7.24
C ARG A 263 2.70 -12.77 -7.49
N THR A 264 3.57 -13.17 -8.40
CA THR A 264 3.66 -14.55 -8.85
C THR A 264 5.12 -15.00 -8.85
N PRO A 265 5.39 -16.25 -8.40
CA PRO A 265 6.72 -16.84 -8.45
C PRO A 265 7.34 -16.86 -9.86
N ALA A 266 6.51 -16.87 -10.90
CA ALA A 266 6.94 -16.93 -12.29
C ALA A 266 7.25 -15.55 -12.92
N ALA A 267 7.08 -14.45 -12.18
CA ALA A 267 7.35 -13.12 -12.70
C ALA A 267 8.84 -12.94 -13.02
N LYS A 268 9.14 -12.12 -14.03
CA LYS A 268 10.50 -11.87 -14.52
C LYS A 268 10.89 -10.40 -14.37
N GLY A 269 12.20 -10.12 -14.46
CA GLY A 269 12.75 -8.76 -14.35
C GLY A 269 12.49 -8.16 -12.97
N PHE A 270 12.11 -6.88 -12.93
CA PHE A 270 11.85 -6.16 -11.67
C PHE A 270 10.61 -6.65 -10.92
N LYS A 271 9.72 -7.40 -11.56
CA LYS A 271 8.58 -8.06 -10.89
C LYS A 271 8.95 -9.42 -10.28
N HIS A 272 10.17 -9.92 -10.50
CA HIS A 272 10.58 -11.21 -9.98
C HIS A 272 10.55 -11.19 -8.45
N PRO A 273 10.00 -12.23 -7.78
CA PRO A 273 10.03 -12.31 -6.33
C PRO A 273 11.46 -12.24 -5.80
N ILE A 274 11.66 -11.58 -4.67
CA ILE A 274 12.97 -11.47 -4.03
C ILE A 274 13.35 -12.85 -3.47
N ASN A 275 14.54 -13.33 -3.78
CA ASN A 275 15.10 -14.57 -3.29
C ASN A 275 16.63 -14.42 -3.16
N ALA A 276 17.30 -15.41 -2.58
CA ALA A 276 18.74 -15.33 -2.32
C ALA A 276 19.59 -15.05 -3.57
N ARG A 277 19.13 -15.45 -4.77
CA ARG A 277 19.91 -15.31 -6.02
C ARG A 277 19.84 -13.91 -6.62
N ASN A 278 18.74 -13.19 -6.40
CA ASN A 278 18.54 -11.86 -7.01
C ASN A 278 18.59 -10.72 -5.99
N PHE A 279 18.72 -11.02 -4.69
CA PHE A 279 18.71 -10.04 -3.61
C PHE A 279 19.74 -8.92 -3.84
N GLU A 280 21.00 -9.25 -4.11
CA GLU A 280 22.08 -8.28 -4.27
C GLU A 280 21.81 -7.29 -5.44
N SER A 281 21.24 -7.79 -6.54
CA SER A 281 20.88 -6.94 -7.68
C SER A 281 19.75 -5.96 -7.33
N PHE A 282 18.71 -6.43 -6.63
CA PHE A 282 17.64 -5.56 -6.15
C PHE A 282 18.12 -4.60 -5.07
N GLU A 283 19.00 -5.02 -4.18
CA GLU A 283 19.61 -4.18 -3.16
C GLU A 283 20.38 -3.02 -3.78
N SER A 284 21.28 -3.30 -4.72
CA SER A 284 22.02 -2.26 -5.43
C SER A 284 21.10 -1.24 -6.15
N PHE A 285 20.08 -1.74 -6.84
CA PHE A 285 19.10 -0.89 -7.52
C PHE A 285 18.26 -0.04 -6.55
N LEU A 286 17.80 -0.60 -5.44
CA LEU A 286 16.98 0.11 -4.46
C LEU A 286 17.79 1.13 -3.65
N LEU A 287 19.05 0.84 -3.33
CA LEU A 287 19.95 1.79 -2.67
C LEU A 287 20.28 2.98 -3.57
N SER A 288 20.60 2.74 -4.85
CA SER A 288 20.79 3.83 -5.82
C SER A 288 19.52 4.65 -6.03
N THR A 289 18.36 4.00 -6.14
CA THR A 289 17.06 4.68 -6.20
C THR A 289 16.80 5.52 -4.95
N SER A 290 17.17 5.04 -3.76
CA SER A 290 17.02 5.80 -2.50
C SER A 290 17.85 7.08 -2.51
N SER A 291 19.09 7.02 -3.03
CA SER A 291 19.95 8.20 -3.18
C SER A 291 19.33 9.24 -4.12
N VAL A 292 18.78 8.80 -5.26
CA VAL A 292 18.07 9.69 -6.20
C VAL A 292 16.85 10.32 -5.53
N LEU A 293 16.03 9.52 -4.85
CA LEU A 293 14.83 10.00 -4.16
C LEU A 293 15.15 11.05 -3.07
N LEU A 294 16.24 10.86 -2.32
CA LEU A 294 16.70 11.81 -1.29
C LEU A 294 17.20 13.14 -1.88
N ASN A 295 17.71 13.13 -3.10
CA ASN A 295 18.31 14.30 -3.76
C ASN A 295 17.41 14.94 -4.82
N LEU A 296 16.21 14.40 -5.02
CA LEU A 296 15.21 14.94 -5.92
C LEU A 296 14.77 16.34 -5.44
N LYS A 297 14.94 17.35 -6.29
CA LYS A 297 14.62 18.76 -6.03
C LYS A 297 13.49 19.25 -6.92
N ASP A 298 12.76 20.24 -6.44
CA ASP A 298 11.83 21.02 -7.26
C ASP A 298 12.55 22.14 -8.04
N MET A 299 11.80 22.96 -8.78
CA MET A 299 12.38 24.11 -9.51
C MET A 299 13.01 25.18 -8.63
N ALA A 300 12.62 25.26 -7.35
CA ALA A 300 13.21 26.19 -6.39
C ALA A 300 14.51 25.63 -5.77
N GLY A 301 14.94 24.43 -6.17
CA GLY A 301 16.10 23.74 -5.60
C GLY A 301 15.83 23.10 -4.23
N GLN A 302 14.58 23.14 -3.74
CA GLN A 302 14.20 22.50 -2.49
C GLN A 302 14.06 20.99 -2.69
N LYS A 303 14.69 20.19 -1.82
CA LYS A 303 14.49 18.73 -1.84
C LYS A 303 13.03 18.39 -1.55
N VAL A 304 12.44 17.53 -2.38
CA VAL A 304 11.03 17.12 -2.26
C VAL A 304 10.76 16.44 -0.91
N CYS A 305 11.74 15.72 -0.37
CA CYS A 305 11.66 15.06 0.94
C CYS A 305 11.51 16.02 2.14
N HIS A 306 11.78 17.31 1.97
CA HIS A 306 11.53 18.35 2.99
C HIS A 306 10.32 19.24 2.66
N GLY A 307 9.73 19.08 1.48
CA GLY A 307 8.59 19.89 1.02
C GLY A 307 7.22 19.36 1.45
N LYS A 308 6.15 20.03 0.98
CA LYS A 308 4.75 19.63 1.23
C LYS A 308 4.38 18.26 0.65
N ARG A 309 5.12 17.80 -0.36
CA ARG A 309 4.91 16.52 -1.06
C ARG A 309 5.80 15.39 -0.56
N LYS A 310 6.49 15.58 0.57
CA LYS A 310 7.51 14.65 1.10
C LYS A 310 7.08 13.19 1.28
N ILE A 311 5.80 12.92 1.53
CA ILE A 311 5.33 11.57 1.89
C ILE A 311 5.57 10.54 0.80
N CYS A 312 5.50 10.91 -0.50
CA CYS A 312 5.82 9.95 -1.56
C CYS A 312 7.29 9.51 -1.50
N ILE A 313 8.19 10.42 -1.16
CA ILE A 313 9.62 10.14 -1.05
C ILE A 313 9.92 9.37 0.23
N ILE A 314 9.53 9.92 1.38
CA ILE A 314 9.78 9.32 2.71
C ILE A 314 9.17 7.93 2.80
N GLY A 315 7.95 7.75 2.28
CA GLY A 315 7.30 6.45 2.27
C GLY A 315 8.07 5.42 1.45
N PHE A 316 8.59 5.78 0.26
CA PHE A 316 9.42 4.86 -0.52
C PHE A 316 10.76 4.58 0.14
N LEU A 317 11.41 5.57 0.78
CA LEU A 317 12.63 5.34 1.55
C LEU A 317 12.41 4.36 2.71
N CYS A 318 11.32 4.55 3.46
CA CYS A 318 10.89 3.64 4.52
C CYS A 318 10.67 2.22 3.99
N ASN A 319 9.93 2.10 2.88
CA ASN A 319 9.65 0.82 2.23
C ASN A 319 10.91 0.13 1.72
N ILE A 320 11.87 0.87 1.15
CA ILE A 320 13.14 0.30 0.66
C ILE A 320 13.94 -0.26 1.83
N GLN A 321 14.14 0.53 2.89
CA GLN A 321 14.87 0.08 4.07
C GLN A 321 14.18 -1.14 4.71
N SER A 322 12.85 -1.12 4.81
CA SER A 322 12.08 -2.25 5.34
C SER A 322 12.17 -3.49 4.47
N LEU A 323 12.06 -3.35 3.16
CA LEU A 323 12.13 -4.48 2.23
C LEU A 323 13.50 -5.16 2.27
N LEU A 324 14.57 -4.37 2.27
CA LEU A 324 15.93 -4.89 2.36
C LEU A 324 16.17 -5.56 3.72
N GLY A 325 15.74 -4.93 4.81
CA GLY A 325 15.83 -5.53 6.15
C GLY A 325 15.06 -6.85 6.24
N LEU A 326 13.79 -6.84 5.87
CA LEU A 326 12.92 -8.02 5.89
C LEU A 326 13.45 -9.15 5.00
N ALA A 327 13.93 -8.83 3.79
CA ALA A 327 14.48 -9.84 2.90
C ALA A 327 15.79 -10.43 3.46
N ARG A 328 16.70 -9.63 4.03
CA ARG A 328 17.89 -10.18 4.70
C ARG A 328 17.50 -11.12 5.84
N GLU A 329 16.53 -10.71 6.66
CA GLU A 329 16.10 -11.49 7.82
C GLU A 329 15.37 -12.78 7.44
N MET A 330 14.52 -12.74 6.42
CA MET A 330 13.62 -13.85 6.09
C MET A 330 14.16 -14.77 4.99
N ILE A 331 14.97 -14.25 4.07
CA ILE A 331 15.46 -14.97 2.88
C ILE A 331 16.91 -15.42 3.07
N LEU A 332 17.75 -14.59 3.71
CA LEU A 332 19.18 -14.84 3.84
C LEU A 332 19.56 -15.45 5.20
N SER A 333 18.59 -15.67 6.09
CA SER A 333 18.83 -16.43 7.33
C SER A 333 19.24 -17.88 7.03
N ASN A 334 19.90 -18.52 7.99
CA ASN A 334 20.26 -19.93 7.90
C ASN A 334 19.66 -20.72 9.08
N PRO A 335 18.64 -21.57 8.86
CA PRO A 335 17.94 -21.82 7.59
C PRO A 335 17.07 -20.62 7.15
N PRO A 336 16.76 -20.51 5.84
CA PRO A 336 15.92 -19.43 5.34
C PRO A 336 14.48 -19.59 5.84
N ALA A 337 13.91 -18.54 6.43
CA ALA A 337 12.52 -18.54 6.84
C ALA A 337 11.57 -18.58 5.65
N LEU A 338 11.94 -17.98 4.51
CA LEU A 338 11.19 -17.94 3.26
C LEU A 338 12.08 -18.35 2.08
N LYS A 339 11.52 -19.06 1.08
CA LYS A 339 12.24 -19.37 -0.18
C LYS A 339 12.33 -18.15 -1.10
N TYR A 340 11.28 -17.34 -1.10
CA TYR A 340 11.15 -16.10 -1.83
C TYR A 340 10.13 -15.20 -1.13
N LEU A 341 10.16 -13.89 -1.41
CA LEU A 341 9.22 -12.91 -0.91
C LEU A 341 8.41 -12.33 -2.08
N LEU A 342 7.09 -12.50 -2.02
CA LEU A 342 6.13 -11.80 -2.88
C LEU A 342 5.76 -10.49 -2.22
N THR A 343 6.28 -9.38 -2.74
CA THR A 343 6.07 -8.05 -2.16
C THR A 343 4.63 -7.57 -2.23
N TYR A 344 3.79 -8.15 -3.10
CA TYR A 344 2.35 -7.90 -3.09
C TYR A 344 1.67 -8.25 -1.75
N LYS A 345 2.23 -9.21 -0.98
CA LYS A 345 1.77 -9.53 0.38
C LYS A 345 1.97 -8.39 1.38
N LEU A 346 2.72 -7.38 1.00
CA LEU A 346 3.03 -6.17 1.76
C LEU A 346 2.27 -4.94 1.23
N SER A 347 1.18 -5.13 0.49
CA SER A 347 0.32 -4.05 -0.05
C SER A 347 -1.06 -4.03 0.60
N GLN A 348 -1.62 -2.82 0.79
CA GLN A 348 -2.98 -2.65 1.31
C GLN A 348 -4.08 -3.09 0.33
N ASP A 349 -3.75 -3.44 -0.92
CA ASP A 349 -4.70 -3.98 -1.89
C ASP A 349 -5.53 -5.14 -1.30
N HIS A 350 -4.95 -5.98 -0.44
CA HIS A 350 -5.67 -7.08 0.19
C HIS A 350 -6.82 -6.61 1.10
N LEU A 351 -6.64 -5.47 1.77
CA LEU A 351 -7.62 -4.85 2.66
C LEU A 351 -8.64 -4.02 1.85
N GLU A 352 -8.21 -3.33 0.79
CA GLU A 352 -9.13 -2.69 -0.15
C GLU A 352 -10.07 -3.69 -0.85
N LEU A 353 -9.57 -4.88 -1.19
CA LEU A 353 -10.38 -5.97 -1.71
C LEU A 353 -11.42 -6.46 -0.68
N LEU A 354 -11.07 -6.51 0.61
CA LEU A 354 -12.03 -6.82 1.66
C LEU A 354 -13.15 -5.76 1.73
N PHE A 355 -12.79 -4.48 1.72
CA PHE A 355 -13.76 -3.38 1.69
C PHE A 355 -14.66 -3.41 0.45
N SER A 356 -14.10 -3.73 -0.72
CA SER A 356 -14.87 -3.92 -1.94
C SER A 356 -15.95 -4.99 -1.79
N VAL A 357 -15.56 -6.15 -1.23
CA VAL A 357 -16.50 -7.26 -1.00
C VAL A 357 -17.57 -6.86 0.02
N ILE A 358 -17.22 -6.17 1.10
CA ILE A 358 -18.19 -5.69 2.10
C ILE A 358 -19.19 -4.72 1.48
N ARG A 359 -18.74 -3.75 0.67
CA ARG A 359 -19.66 -2.83 -0.04
C ARG A 359 -20.60 -3.59 -0.98
N ARG A 360 -20.13 -4.66 -1.63
CA ARG A 360 -20.94 -5.49 -2.53
C ARG A 360 -22.08 -6.22 -1.81
N TYR A 361 -21.92 -6.61 -0.54
CA TYR A 361 -23.03 -7.17 0.25
C TYR A 361 -24.21 -6.19 0.40
N GLY A 362 -23.97 -4.89 0.29
CA GLY A 362 -25.01 -3.85 0.29
C GLY A 362 -25.73 -3.68 -1.06
N GLY A 363 -25.37 -4.45 -2.09
CA GLY A 363 -25.90 -4.30 -3.44
C GLY A 363 -25.61 -2.92 -4.03
N TRP A 364 -26.65 -2.13 -4.27
CA TRP A 364 -26.53 -0.76 -4.76
C TRP A 364 -26.14 0.26 -3.67
N ASN A 365 -26.11 -0.15 -2.39
CA ASN A 365 -25.66 0.70 -1.30
C ASN A 365 -24.14 0.54 -1.05
N ASN A 366 -23.35 1.42 -1.66
CA ASN A 366 -21.90 1.47 -1.50
C ASN A 366 -21.41 2.10 -0.19
N ASN A 367 -22.32 2.56 0.69
CA ASN A 367 -22.01 3.18 1.99
C ASN A 367 -22.81 2.47 3.12
N PRO A 368 -22.30 1.35 3.66
CA PRO A 368 -23.04 0.55 4.64
C PRO A 368 -23.20 1.29 5.98
N SER A 369 -24.28 1.01 6.73
CA SER A 369 -24.33 1.34 8.17
C SER A 369 -23.45 0.39 8.98
N ALA A 370 -23.24 0.68 10.26
CA ALA A 370 -22.47 -0.18 11.16
C ALA A 370 -23.04 -1.62 11.24
N VAL A 371 -24.37 -1.77 11.26
CA VAL A 371 -25.03 -3.10 11.25
C VAL A 371 -24.81 -3.82 9.92
N GLN A 372 -24.97 -3.12 8.81
CA GLN A 372 -24.72 -3.69 7.48
C GLN A 372 -23.27 -4.16 7.33
N PHE A 373 -22.32 -3.35 7.80
CA PHE A 373 -20.90 -3.71 7.85
C PHE A 373 -20.68 -4.97 8.70
N SER A 374 -21.18 -4.97 9.94
CA SER A 374 -21.00 -6.08 10.88
C SER A 374 -21.56 -7.40 10.33
N ASN A 375 -22.74 -7.35 9.71
CA ASN A 375 -23.36 -8.52 9.11
C ASN A 375 -22.57 -9.04 7.90
N ALA A 376 -22.11 -8.15 7.01
CA ALA A 376 -21.25 -8.54 5.89
C ALA A 376 -19.91 -9.13 6.37
N TYR A 377 -19.29 -8.51 7.37
CA TYR A 377 -18.06 -8.98 7.98
C TYR A 377 -18.22 -10.38 8.60
N ARG A 378 -19.28 -10.61 9.38
CA ARG A 378 -19.61 -11.92 9.96
C ARG A 378 -19.88 -12.97 8.88
N SER A 379 -20.61 -12.59 7.82
CA SER A 379 -20.88 -13.49 6.69
C SER A 379 -19.59 -13.90 5.98
N LEU A 380 -18.63 -12.98 5.82
CA LEU A 380 -17.31 -13.29 5.26
C LEU A 380 -16.48 -14.23 6.13
N LEU A 381 -16.54 -14.08 7.45
CA LEU A 381 -15.92 -15.03 8.37
C LEU A 381 -16.56 -16.43 8.31
N GLY A 382 -17.87 -16.50 8.03
CA GLY A 382 -18.58 -17.77 7.83
C GLY A 382 -18.34 -18.40 6.46
N HIS A 383 -18.07 -17.59 5.43
CA HIS A 383 -17.81 -18.00 4.05
C HIS A 383 -16.34 -17.78 3.68
N VAL A 384 -15.50 -18.66 4.21
CA VAL A 384 -14.11 -18.84 3.79
C VAL A 384 -14.08 -19.16 2.29
N GLY A 385 -13.76 -18.16 1.44
CA GLY A 385 -13.66 -18.35 -0.02
C GLY A 385 -14.27 -17.30 -0.96
N VAL A 386 -14.76 -16.14 -0.48
CA VAL A 386 -15.33 -15.14 -1.41
C VAL A 386 -14.24 -14.39 -2.19
N SER A 387 -14.25 -14.54 -3.52
CA SER A 387 -13.39 -13.80 -4.45
C SER A 387 -14.07 -12.49 -4.91
N GLY A 388 -13.29 -11.41 -5.03
CA GLY A 388 -13.74 -10.12 -5.57
C GLY A 388 -13.96 -10.18 -7.09
N THR A 389 -14.86 -9.35 -7.63
CA THR A 389 -15.10 -9.21 -9.08
C THR A 389 -14.59 -7.86 -9.58
N ILE A 390 -14.30 -7.78 -10.89
CA ILE A 390 -13.60 -6.68 -11.58
C ILE A 390 -14.42 -5.38 -11.67
N ASP A 391 -15.72 -5.42 -11.37
CA ASP A 391 -16.68 -4.36 -11.74
C ASP A 391 -17.19 -3.47 -10.58
N GLY A 392 -16.58 -3.58 -9.39
CA GLY A 392 -16.88 -2.66 -8.27
C GLY A 392 -16.25 -1.29 -8.47
N ASN A 393 -16.80 -0.24 -7.86
CA ASN A 393 -16.22 1.13 -7.81
C ASN A 393 -14.88 1.21 -7.01
N THR A 394 -14.21 0.08 -6.81
CA THR A 394 -12.88 -0.06 -6.20
C THR A 394 -11.88 -0.31 -7.32
N SER A 395 -10.79 0.46 -7.36
CA SER A 395 -9.76 0.33 -8.40
C SER A 395 -8.95 -0.97 -8.32
N CYS A 396 -9.15 -1.77 -7.26
CA CYS A 396 -8.34 -2.94 -6.94
C CYS A 396 -9.06 -4.22 -7.36
N VAL A 397 -8.45 -4.92 -8.30
CA VAL A 397 -8.87 -6.24 -8.82
C VAL A 397 -8.05 -7.30 -8.07
N PRO A 398 -8.57 -8.50 -7.73
CA PRO A 398 -7.74 -9.56 -7.16
C PRO A 398 -6.59 -9.92 -8.10
N GLN A 399 -5.34 -9.83 -7.62
CA GLN A 399 -4.14 -10.05 -8.46
C GLN A 399 -3.27 -11.21 -7.97
N ASP A 400 -3.71 -11.90 -6.91
CA ASP A 400 -3.19 -13.19 -6.45
C ASP A 400 -4.34 -14.08 -5.90
N ILE A 401 -4.07 -15.38 -5.69
CA ILE A 401 -5.07 -16.37 -5.26
C ILE A 401 -5.20 -16.39 -3.72
N THR A 402 -5.08 -15.24 -3.05
CA THR A 402 -5.22 -15.20 -1.58
C THR A 402 -6.68 -15.24 -1.17
N SER A 403 -7.12 -16.39 -0.66
CA SER A 403 -8.47 -16.57 -0.11
C SER A 403 -8.58 -15.95 1.28
N ILE A 404 -9.72 -15.30 1.55
CA ILE A 404 -10.14 -14.98 2.92
C ILE A 404 -10.41 -16.31 3.61
N LEU A 405 -9.67 -16.56 4.68
CA LEU A 405 -9.82 -17.72 5.55
C LEU A 405 -10.84 -17.50 6.66
#